data_AF-A0A410G5H1-F1
#
_entry.id   AF-A0A410G5H1-F1
#
_cell.length_a   1.000
_cell.length_b   1.000
_cell.length_c   1.000
_cell.angle_alpha   90.00
_cell.angle_beta   90.00
_cell.angle_gamma   90.00
#
_symmetry.space_group_name_H-M   'P 1'
#
loop_
_entity.id
_entity.type
_entity.pdbx_description
1 polymer ?
#
loop_
_entity_poly.entity_id
_entity_poly.type
_entity_poly.pdbx_seq_one_letter_code
_entity_poly.pdbx_strand_id
1 'polypeptide(L)'
;MKTIFLHKSSFRSKLWGSTLFFFLSLNATAQFQIIEMLFNGERATTVNLTILAPNERPFTGPVPFDTQKIYNSGTTFKTPEGTSIALLCKGQMQVMRPNSTLKLSFIKNGIKAETLTGVVQHVLKDIKNNLSFYKAGNGYAWAHAEGTIFEVQAFEKSKKAKFTTQEGTISIIEEVPVTIAEKPKKEINRSEKAGERQLTTSKKTLNSAGDVYITNEVPAIGYETFKDALNSLDDGIYSRDNNVDLGNPDYALIEELAGNFSLLGGLYLENDQPDMAIDPLRKATDYYELTDPEGFLTLESYLYLAEALILSKDENNKTEGKMSAKEIVRTLEKILYENVDDLGYAVKNGDHDLVWDIKDDLVTICDYLGWAYDLLDETGTANEYYQFAEEYSND
;
A
#
# COMPACT_ATOMS: atom_id res chain seq x y z
N MET A 1 11.96 22.72 1.74
CA MET A 1 12.94 22.93 0.64
C MET A 1 14.40 22.69 1.07
N LYS A 2 14.85 23.14 2.26
CA LYS A 2 16.17 22.77 2.83
C LYS A 2 16.32 21.27 3.11
N THR A 3 15.28 20.63 3.66
CA THR A 3 15.21 19.19 3.96
C THR A 3 15.48 18.34 2.71
N ILE A 4 14.73 18.57 1.63
CA ILE A 4 14.85 17.86 0.34
C ILE A 4 16.26 17.97 -0.27
N PHE A 5 16.90 19.16 -0.19
CA PHE A 5 18.25 19.37 -0.74
C PHE A 5 19.35 18.66 0.05
N LEU A 6 19.22 18.59 1.38
CA LEU A 6 20.13 17.83 2.25
C LEU A 6 19.99 16.32 2.02
N HIS A 7 18.76 15.83 1.87
CA HIS A 7 18.44 14.42 1.68
C HIS A 7 18.97 13.87 0.34
N LYS A 8 18.78 14.59 -0.77
CA LYS A 8 19.36 14.19 -2.07
C LYS A 8 20.88 14.03 -2.05
N SER A 9 21.57 14.72 -1.15
CA SER A 9 23.02 14.62 -1.00
C SER A 9 23.47 13.43 -0.16
N SER A 10 22.73 13.03 0.89
CA SER A 10 23.04 11.86 1.72
C SER A 10 22.73 10.53 1.01
N PHE A 11 21.65 10.49 0.21
CA PHE A 11 21.26 9.28 -0.51
C PHE A 11 22.15 8.98 -1.72
N ARG A 12 22.65 10.02 -2.40
CA ARG A 12 23.55 9.87 -3.57
C ARG A 12 24.91 9.25 -3.21
N SER A 13 25.40 9.41 -1.98
CA SER A 13 26.65 8.78 -1.54
C SER A 13 26.54 7.29 -1.25
N LYS A 14 25.33 6.74 -1.04
CA LYS A 14 25.12 5.32 -0.70
C LYS A 14 24.85 4.43 -1.93
N LEU A 15 24.48 5.01 -3.09
CA LEU A 15 24.04 4.26 -4.29
C LEU A 15 25.18 3.71 -5.21
N TRP A 16 26.46 3.91 -4.89
CA TRP A 16 27.58 3.50 -5.73
C TRP A 16 28.06 2.08 -5.40
N GLY A 17 27.26 1.06 -5.73
CA GLY A 17 27.73 -0.31 -5.57
C GLY A 17 26.73 -1.43 -5.82
N SER A 18 26.06 -1.49 -6.97
CA SER A 18 25.35 -2.72 -7.35
C SER A 18 24.86 -2.70 -8.79
N THR A 19 25.48 -3.51 -9.64
CA THR A 19 24.95 -3.87 -10.95
C THR A 19 24.70 -5.38 -11.01
N LEU A 20 23.48 -5.74 -11.44
CA LEU A 20 23.06 -6.93 -12.18
C LEU A 20 22.35 -8.12 -11.46
N PHE A 21 21.00 -8.07 -11.54
CA PHE A 21 19.96 -9.09 -11.87
C PHE A 21 19.97 -10.48 -11.19
N PHE A 22 18.83 -11.02 -10.72
CA PHE A 22 17.67 -11.45 -11.53
C PHE A 22 16.39 -11.55 -10.67
N PHE A 23 15.38 -10.73 -10.96
CA PHE A 23 13.99 -11.19 -10.88
C PHE A 23 13.48 -11.23 -12.31
N LEU A 24 13.27 -12.44 -12.84
CA LEU A 24 12.46 -12.64 -14.03
C LEU A 24 11.00 -12.40 -13.62
N SER A 25 10.61 -11.14 -13.38
CA SER A 25 9.24 -10.78 -13.70
C SER A 25 9.17 -10.81 -15.22
N LEU A 26 8.46 -11.80 -15.76
CA LEU A 26 7.87 -11.66 -17.08
C LEU A 26 6.95 -10.45 -16.98
N ASN A 27 7.50 -9.25 -17.20
CA ASN A 27 6.75 -8.03 -17.41
C ASN A 27 5.99 -8.25 -18.73
N ALA A 28 4.87 -8.97 -18.66
CA ALA A 28 3.78 -8.68 -19.55
C ALA A 28 3.54 -7.18 -19.38
N THR A 29 3.96 -6.39 -20.36
CA THR A 29 3.67 -4.97 -20.43
C THR A 29 2.18 -4.87 -20.63
N ALA A 30 1.43 -5.04 -19.56
CA ALA A 30 0.08 -4.56 -19.51
C ALA A 30 0.19 -3.03 -19.49
N GLN A 31 -0.77 -2.38 -20.11
CA GLN A 31 -0.65 -1.00 -20.60
C GLN A 31 -1.97 -0.28 -20.34
N PHE A 32 -1.91 0.98 -19.96
CA PHE A 32 -3.09 1.84 -19.81
C PHE A 32 -3.23 2.74 -21.04
N GLN A 33 -4.46 2.97 -21.47
CA GLN A 33 -4.76 3.88 -22.58
C GLN A 33 -5.85 4.85 -22.16
N ILE A 34 -5.71 6.11 -22.56
CA ILE A 34 -6.81 7.08 -22.45
C ILE A 34 -7.75 6.83 -23.62
N ILE A 35 -8.98 6.41 -23.32
CA ILE A 35 -10.01 6.07 -24.33
C ILE A 35 -11.08 7.15 -24.48
N GLU A 36 -11.19 8.07 -23.53
CA GLU A 36 -12.03 9.26 -23.65
C GLU A 36 -11.42 10.43 -22.88
N MET A 37 -11.59 11.64 -23.42
CA MET A 37 -11.21 12.91 -22.80
C MET A 37 -12.40 13.86 -22.88
N LEU A 38 -12.78 14.44 -21.75
CA LEU A 38 -13.83 15.44 -21.64
C LEU A 38 -13.27 16.74 -21.05
N PHE A 39 -13.74 17.88 -21.54
CA PHE A 39 -13.54 19.20 -20.93
C PHE A 39 -14.90 19.89 -20.76
N ASN A 40 -15.24 20.25 -19.54
CA ASN A 40 -16.56 20.79 -19.15
C ASN A 40 -17.74 19.93 -19.63
N GLY A 41 -17.56 18.61 -19.63
CA GLY A 41 -18.57 17.63 -20.06
C GLY A 41 -18.65 17.39 -21.58
N GLU A 42 -17.88 18.12 -22.38
CA GLU A 42 -17.82 17.92 -23.83
C GLU A 42 -16.59 17.13 -24.25
N ARG A 43 -16.71 16.30 -25.29
CA ARG A 43 -15.57 15.55 -25.83
C ARG A 43 -14.48 16.49 -26.34
N ALA A 44 -13.26 16.24 -25.90
CA ALA A 44 -12.10 17.02 -26.26
C ALA A 44 -11.05 16.15 -26.97
N THR A 45 -10.36 16.73 -27.94
CA THR A 45 -9.21 16.09 -28.61
C THR A 45 -7.88 16.42 -27.94
N THR A 46 -7.89 17.28 -26.93
CA THR A 46 -6.74 17.64 -26.10
C THR A 46 -7.25 18.14 -24.75
N VAL A 47 -6.63 17.69 -23.66
CA VAL A 47 -6.93 18.18 -22.29
C VAL A 47 -5.65 18.41 -21.51
N ASN A 48 -5.69 19.29 -20.52
CA ASN A 48 -4.56 19.45 -19.60
C ASN A 48 -4.56 18.30 -18.59
N LEU A 49 -3.40 17.67 -18.40
CA LEU A 49 -3.18 16.62 -17.39
C LEU A 49 -1.84 16.83 -16.72
N THR A 50 -1.73 16.31 -15.50
CA THR A 50 -0.45 16.01 -14.86
C THR A 50 -0.23 14.49 -14.89
N ILE A 51 0.93 14.04 -15.34
CA ILE A 51 1.28 12.63 -15.52
C ILE A 51 2.64 12.36 -14.86
N LEU A 52 2.67 11.43 -13.92
CA LEU A 52 3.89 10.91 -13.30
C LEU A 52 4.04 9.45 -13.71
N ALA A 53 4.87 9.19 -14.72
CA ALA A 53 5.16 7.84 -15.19
C ALA A 53 6.48 7.34 -14.56
N PRO A 54 6.58 6.06 -14.16
CA PRO A 54 7.80 5.54 -13.53
C PRO A 54 9.02 5.66 -14.45
N ASN A 55 10.14 6.07 -13.86
CA ASN A 55 11.41 6.33 -14.56
C ASN A 55 11.37 7.45 -15.60
N GLU A 56 10.28 8.22 -15.67
CA GLU A 56 10.14 9.37 -16.55
C GLU A 56 10.07 10.66 -15.74
N ARG A 57 10.35 11.79 -16.39
CA ARG A 57 10.16 13.08 -15.74
C ARG A 57 8.67 13.39 -15.66
N PRO A 58 8.16 13.83 -14.51
CA PRO A 58 6.78 14.27 -14.41
C PRO A 58 6.44 15.38 -15.42
N PHE A 59 5.24 15.29 -16.00
CA PHE A 59 4.74 16.19 -17.03
C PHE A 59 3.45 16.88 -16.56
N THR A 60 3.32 18.18 -16.82
CA THR A 60 2.06 18.92 -16.64
C THR A 60 1.84 19.78 -17.87
N GLY A 61 0.69 19.61 -18.54
CA GLY A 61 0.37 20.37 -19.75
C GLY A 61 -0.66 19.71 -20.64
N PRO A 62 -0.84 20.21 -21.88
CA PRO A 62 -1.80 19.67 -22.83
C PRO A 62 -1.36 18.29 -23.33
N VAL A 63 -2.28 17.32 -23.24
CA VAL A 63 -2.11 15.96 -23.74
C VAL A 63 -3.11 15.73 -24.87
N PRO A 64 -2.64 15.46 -26.10
CA PRO A 64 -3.54 15.15 -27.21
C PRO A 64 -4.18 13.78 -27.01
N PHE A 65 -5.41 13.63 -27.50
CA PHE A 65 -6.09 12.35 -27.55
C PHE A 65 -5.40 11.43 -28.57
N ASP A 66 -4.86 10.32 -28.08
CA ASP A 66 -4.18 9.32 -28.89
C ASP A 66 -4.45 7.94 -28.29
N THR A 67 -5.30 7.16 -28.97
CA THR A 67 -5.65 5.79 -28.56
C THR A 67 -4.50 4.79 -28.75
N GLN A 68 -3.44 5.16 -29.48
CA GLN A 68 -2.24 4.34 -29.62
C GLN A 68 -1.22 4.63 -28.51
N LYS A 69 -1.34 5.78 -27.82
CA LYS A 69 -0.46 6.12 -26.72
C LYS A 69 -0.75 5.24 -25.52
N ILE A 70 0.32 4.59 -25.08
CA ILE A 70 0.34 3.64 -23.98
C ILE A 70 1.07 4.26 -22.80
N TYR A 71 0.56 4.02 -21.60
CA TYR A 71 1.19 4.40 -20.35
C TYR A 71 1.61 3.16 -19.54
N ASN A 72 2.75 3.26 -18.87
CA ASN A 72 3.39 2.17 -18.15
C ASN A 72 2.67 1.85 -16.81
N SER A 73 2.87 0.63 -16.31
CA SER A 73 2.58 0.25 -14.91
C SER A 73 3.12 1.31 -13.95
N GLY A 74 2.36 1.70 -12.92
CA GLY A 74 2.75 2.68 -11.90
C GLY A 74 2.51 4.13 -12.30
N THR A 75 1.88 4.40 -13.44
CA THR A 75 1.60 5.78 -13.87
C THR A 75 0.50 6.41 -13.01
N THR A 76 0.78 7.61 -12.50
CA THR A 76 -0.20 8.47 -11.83
C THR A 76 -0.71 9.53 -12.81
N PHE A 77 -2.03 9.62 -12.94
CA PHE A 77 -2.73 10.65 -13.69
C PHE A 77 -3.40 11.61 -12.71
N LYS A 78 -3.39 12.90 -13.05
CA LYS A 78 -4.14 13.93 -12.33
C LYS A 78 -4.90 14.82 -13.31
N THR A 79 -6.20 14.97 -13.05
CA THR A 79 -7.11 15.82 -13.82
C THR A 79 -7.30 17.17 -13.12
N PRO A 80 -7.15 18.30 -13.82
CA PRO A 80 -7.53 19.60 -13.27
C PRO A 80 -9.05 19.82 -13.32
N GLU A 81 -9.49 20.98 -12.84
CA GLU A 81 -10.88 21.41 -12.93
C GLU A 81 -11.40 21.37 -14.38
N GLY A 82 -12.64 20.94 -14.55
CA GLY A 82 -13.29 20.81 -15.85
C GLY A 82 -12.83 19.61 -16.68
N THR A 83 -11.70 18.97 -16.38
CA THR A 83 -11.17 17.83 -17.17
C THR A 83 -11.66 16.49 -16.61
N SER A 84 -12.05 15.56 -17.48
CA SER A 84 -12.28 14.15 -17.09
C SER A 84 -11.66 13.23 -18.14
N ILE A 85 -11.17 12.08 -17.70
CA ILE A 85 -10.61 11.08 -18.61
C ILE A 85 -11.12 9.68 -18.27
N ALA A 86 -11.26 8.83 -19.28
CA ALA A 86 -11.50 7.41 -19.11
C ALA A 86 -10.24 6.63 -19.50
N LEU A 87 -9.75 5.81 -18.59
CA LEU A 87 -8.59 4.94 -18.76
C LEU A 87 -9.05 3.50 -18.94
N LEU A 88 -8.64 2.85 -20.02
CA LEU A 88 -8.93 1.43 -20.28
C LEU A 88 -7.71 0.57 -19.99
N CYS A 89 -7.94 -0.55 -19.32
CA CYS A 89 -6.90 -1.52 -19.05
C CYS A 89 -7.44 -2.92 -18.72
N LYS A 90 -6.93 -3.96 -19.41
CA LYS A 90 -7.39 -5.37 -19.27
C LYS A 90 -8.93 -5.52 -19.22
N GLY A 91 -9.65 -4.72 -20.01
CA GLY A 91 -11.12 -4.69 -20.04
C GLY A 91 -11.80 -3.88 -18.93
N GLN A 92 -11.04 -3.38 -17.94
CA GLN A 92 -11.52 -2.47 -16.89
C GLN A 92 -11.44 -1.02 -17.35
N MET A 93 -12.48 -0.24 -17.07
CA MET A 93 -12.46 1.20 -17.33
C MET A 93 -12.47 1.99 -16.03
N GLN A 94 -11.58 2.97 -15.92
CA GLN A 94 -11.45 3.89 -14.79
C GLN A 94 -11.78 5.30 -15.27
N VAL A 95 -12.91 5.84 -14.82
CA VAL A 95 -13.38 7.18 -15.21
C VAL A 95 -13.02 8.15 -14.10
N MET A 96 -12.02 8.98 -14.37
CA MET A 96 -11.59 10.04 -13.48
C MET A 96 -12.44 11.28 -13.70
N ARG A 97 -13.10 11.77 -12.63
CA ARG A 97 -13.80 13.06 -12.64
C ARG A 97 -12.79 14.22 -12.56
N PRO A 98 -13.24 15.49 -12.67
CA PRO A 98 -12.36 16.63 -12.44
C PRO A 98 -11.74 16.61 -11.04
N ASN A 99 -10.56 17.22 -10.90
CA ASN A 99 -9.81 17.30 -9.64
C ASN A 99 -9.58 15.93 -8.99
N SER A 100 -9.23 14.93 -9.80
CA SER A 100 -8.99 13.56 -9.33
C SER A 100 -7.57 13.12 -9.64
N THR A 101 -6.99 12.34 -8.73
CA THR A 101 -5.66 11.74 -8.88
C THR A 101 -5.78 10.23 -8.74
N LEU A 102 -5.28 9.51 -9.74
CA LEU A 102 -5.37 8.06 -9.82
C LEU A 102 -4.02 7.48 -10.25
N LYS A 103 -3.48 6.58 -9.43
CA LYS A 103 -2.32 5.75 -9.79
C LYS A 103 -2.78 4.38 -10.23
N LEU A 104 -2.24 3.90 -11.35
CA LEU A 104 -2.57 2.60 -11.90
C LEU A 104 -1.32 1.73 -12.04
N SER A 105 -1.37 0.53 -11.48
CA SER A 105 -0.28 -0.45 -11.49
C SER A 105 -0.79 -1.84 -11.86
N PHE A 106 0.09 -2.65 -12.45
CA PHE A 106 -0.15 -4.08 -12.62
C PHE A 106 0.45 -4.86 -11.48
N ILE A 107 -0.38 -5.72 -10.92
CA ILE A 107 0.02 -6.75 -9.98
C ILE A 107 -0.13 -8.11 -10.65
N LYS A 108 0.56 -9.12 -10.11
CA LYS A 108 0.61 -10.49 -10.66
C LYS A 108 -0.75 -11.02 -11.12
N ASN A 109 -1.81 -10.71 -10.35
CA ASN A 109 -3.15 -11.25 -10.54
C ASN A 109 -4.18 -10.24 -11.08
N GLY A 110 -3.79 -9.00 -11.42
CA GLY A 110 -4.80 -7.96 -11.60
C GLY A 110 -4.33 -6.57 -12.04
N ILE A 111 -5.18 -5.60 -11.73
CA ILE A 111 -4.88 -4.16 -11.76
C ILE A 111 -5.04 -3.64 -10.33
N LYS A 112 -4.07 -2.83 -9.90
CA LYS A 112 -4.14 -2.01 -8.69
C LYS A 112 -4.45 -0.57 -9.10
N ALA A 113 -5.55 -0.04 -8.60
CA ALA A 113 -6.00 1.32 -8.86
C ALA A 113 -6.09 2.08 -7.53
N GLU A 114 -5.26 3.12 -7.39
CA GLU A 114 -5.14 3.88 -6.15
C GLU A 114 -5.71 5.29 -6.38
N THR A 115 -6.93 5.52 -5.88
CA THR A 115 -7.55 6.85 -5.92
C THR A 115 -6.97 7.66 -4.76
N LEU A 116 -6.04 8.56 -5.08
CA LEU A 116 -5.34 9.36 -4.09
C LEU A 116 -6.20 10.55 -3.65
N THR A 117 -6.85 11.22 -4.61
CA THR A 117 -7.76 12.34 -4.36
C THR A 117 -8.89 12.39 -5.38
N GLY A 118 -10.01 13.00 -5.02
CA GLY A 118 -11.14 13.22 -5.91
C GLY A 118 -12.01 12.00 -6.08
N VAL A 119 -12.59 11.81 -7.27
CA VAL A 119 -13.61 10.79 -7.52
C VAL A 119 -13.30 9.99 -8.77
N VAL A 120 -13.24 8.68 -8.62
CA VAL A 120 -13.02 7.73 -9.72
C VAL A 120 -14.16 6.71 -9.74
N GLN A 121 -14.78 6.55 -10.90
CA GLN A 121 -15.71 5.46 -11.15
C GLN A 121 -14.97 4.31 -11.81
N HIS A 122 -15.12 3.12 -11.23
CA HIS A 122 -14.51 1.88 -11.70
C HIS A 122 -15.59 1.00 -12.33
N VAL A 123 -15.37 0.60 -13.58
CA VAL A 123 -16.32 -0.19 -14.38
C VAL A 123 -15.72 -1.55 -14.68
N LEU A 124 -16.25 -2.60 -14.03
CA LEU A 124 -15.73 -3.97 -14.07
C LEU A 124 -16.67 -5.00 -14.70
N LYS A 125 -17.64 -4.53 -15.48
CA LYS A 125 -18.58 -5.40 -16.21
C LYS A 125 -17.80 -6.41 -17.06
N ASP A 126 -18.23 -7.67 -17.01
CA ASP A 126 -17.72 -8.78 -17.82
C ASP A 126 -16.32 -9.33 -17.46
N ILE A 127 -15.78 -8.97 -16.29
CA ILE A 127 -14.49 -9.46 -15.82
C ILE A 127 -14.71 -10.54 -14.77
N LYS A 128 -14.83 -11.79 -15.24
CA LYS A 128 -14.79 -12.95 -14.35
C LYS A 128 -13.32 -13.25 -14.05
N ASN A 129 -12.96 -13.32 -12.76
CA ASN A 129 -11.70 -13.86 -12.25
C ASN A 129 -10.43 -12.98 -12.42
N ASN A 130 -10.53 -11.67 -12.71
CA ASN A 130 -9.35 -10.80 -12.56
C ASN A 130 -9.48 -9.99 -11.27
N LEU A 131 -8.45 -10.09 -10.42
CA LEU A 131 -8.33 -9.26 -9.24
C LEU A 131 -8.34 -7.80 -9.65
N SER A 132 -9.25 -7.05 -9.03
CA SER A 132 -9.32 -5.61 -9.19
C SER A 132 -9.18 -5.03 -7.79
N PHE A 133 -7.95 -4.63 -7.47
CA PHE A 133 -7.58 -4.10 -6.17
C PHE A 133 -7.69 -2.58 -6.20
N TYR A 134 -8.49 -2.02 -5.30
CA TYR A 134 -8.73 -0.59 -5.24
C TYR A 134 -8.26 -0.04 -3.92
N LYS A 135 -7.27 0.84 -3.96
CA LYS A 135 -6.77 1.53 -2.78
C LYS A 135 -7.34 2.94 -2.74
N ALA A 136 -7.71 3.44 -1.57
CA ALA A 136 -8.20 4.80 -1.42
C ALA A 136 -7.80 5.39 -0.06
N GLY A 137 -7.76 6.72 0.03
CA GLY A 137 -7.47 7.43 1.30
C GLY A 137 -6.09 7.08 1.86
N ASN A 138 -5.04 7.29 1.05
CA ASN A 138 -3.64 7.00 1.37
C ASN A 138 -3.29 5.54 1.69
N GLY A 139 -4.22 4.63 1.48
CA GLY A 139 -3.88 3.22 1.47
C GLY A 139 -4.18 2.43 2.72
N TYR A 140 -4.97 3.00 3.62
CA TYR A 140 -5.46 2.32 4.83
C TYR A 140 -6.84 1.69 4.63
N ALA A 141 -7.47 1.95 3.48
CA ALA A 141 -8.66 1.25 3.06
C ALA A 141 -8.51 0.77 1.62
N TRP A 142 -9.02 -0.43 1.39
CA TRP A 142 -9.05 -1.04 0.08
C TRP A 142 -10.40 -1.71 -0.19
N ALA A 143 -10.75 -1.84 -1.46
CA ALA A 143 -11.94 -2.54 -1.89
C ALA A 143 -11.59 -3.58 -2.94
N HIS A 144 -12.28 -4.70 -2.83
CA HIS A 144 -12.35 -5.77 -3.82
C HIS A 144 -13.74 -5.78 -4.41
N ALA A 145 -13.80 -5.67 -5.72
CA ALA A 145 -15.06 -5.69 -6.46
C ALA A 145 -14.92 -6.63 -7.65
N GLU A 146 -15.93 -7.47 -7.85
CA GLU A 146 -16.02 -8.34 -9.02
C GLU A 146 -17.31 -8.03 -9.79
N GLY A 147 -17.19 -7.77 -11.10
CA GLY A 147 -18.34 -7.71 -12.00
C GLY A 147 -19.34 -6.57 -11.75
N THR A 148 -18.91 -5.44 -11.18
CA THR A 148 -19.80 -4.31 -10.82
C THR A 148 -19.22 -2.94 -11.21
N ILE A 149 -20.07 -1.92 -11.23
CA ILE A 149 -19.70 -0.50 -11.31
C ILE A 149 -19.79 0.12 -9.93
N PHE A 150 -18.68 0.65 -9.44
CA PHE A 150 -18.65 1.36 -8.17
C PHE A 150 -17.81 2.63 -8.28
N GLU A 151 -18.02 3.54 -7.34
CA GLU A 151 -17.36 4.84 -7.26
C GLU A 151 -16.60 4.94 -5.94
N VAL A 152 -15.37 5.42 -6.05
CA VAL A 152 -14.48 5.73 -4.93
C VAL A 152 -14.27 7.24 -4.92
N GLN A 153 -14.52 7.83 -3.76
CA GLN A 153 -14.17 9.21 -3.46
C GLN A 153 -13.11 9.23 -2.35
N ALA A 154 -11.89 9.66 -2.68
CA ALA A 154 -10.85 9.92 -1.69
C ALA A 154 -10.89 11.40 -1.29
N PHE A 155 -10.97 11.66 0.02
CA PHE A 155 -11.04 13.02 0.53
C PHE A 155 -9.65 13.65 0.58
N GLU A 156 -9.54 14.92 0.17
CA GLU A 156 -8.28 15.67 0.23
C GLU A 156 -7.70 15.65 1.65
N LYS A 157 -6.39 15.36 1.74
CA LYS A 157 -5.64 15.36 3.01
C LYS A 157 -6.28 14.50 4.09
N SER A 158 -6.82 13.34 3.67
CA SER A 158 -7.53 12.43 4.56
C SER A 158 -7.23 10.98 4.23
N LYS A 159 -7.13 10.16 5.27
CA LYS A 159 -7.12 8.70 5.14
C LYS A 159 -8.51 8.11 4.86
N LYS A 160 -9.55 8.95 4.83
CA LYS A 160 -10.94 8.51 4.60
C LYS A 160 -11.21 8.37 3.11
N ALA A 161 -12.02 7.37 2.78
CA ALA A 161 -12.60 7.20 1.46
C ALA A 161 -14.08 6.86 1.59
N LYS A 162 -14.85 7.26 0.58
CA LYS A 162 -16.25 6.91 0.42
C LYS A 162 -16.40 5.97 -0.75
N PHE A 163 -17.12 4.87 -0.53
CA PHE A 163 -17.43 3.86 -1.54
C PHE A 163 -18.94 3.83 -1.77
N THR A 164 -19.33 3.78 -3.03
CA THR A 164 -20.73 3.62 -3.42
C THR A 164 -20.82 2.71 -4.62
N THR A 165 -21.89 1.91 -4.72
CA THR A 165 -22.16 1.08 -5.89
C THR A 165 -23.61 1.24 -6.32
N GLN A 166 -23.85 1.23 -7.64
CA GLN A 166 -25.20 1.31 -8.20
C GLN A 166 -25.78 -0.09 -8.48
N GLU A 167 -24.94 -1.12 -8.48
CA GLU A 167 -25.32 -2.50 -8.76
C GLU A 167 -24.45 -3.48 -7.95
N GLY A 168 -24.94 -4.70 -7.75
CA GLY A 168 -24.21 -5.76 -7.03
C GLY A 168 -23.80 -5.38 -5.61
N THR A 169 -22.67 -5.96 -5.17
CA THR A 169 -22.07 -5.75 -3.85
C THR A 169 -20.56 -5.66 -4.02
N ILE A 170 -19.91 -4.79 -3.26
CA ILE A 170 -18.45 -4.69 -3.16
C ILE A 170 -18.00 -5.12 -1.77
N SER A 171 -16.82 -5.76 -1.68
CA SER A 171 -16.16 -6.06 -0.41
C SER A 171 -15.17 -4.95 -0.10
N ILE A 172 -15.38 -4.23 0.98
CA ILE A 172 -14.48 -3.19 1.47
C ILE A 172 -13.72 -3.78 2.63
N ILE A 173 -12.41 -3.61 2.65
CA ILE A 173 -11.54 -4.03 3.74
C ILE A 173 -10.82 -2.79 4.23
N GLU A 174 -10.86 -2.57 5.53
CA GLU A 174 -10.09 -1.52 6.17
C GLU A 174 -9.24 -2.07 7.30
N GLU A 175 -8.13 -1.39 7.54
CA GLU A 175 -7.30 -1.63 8.69
C GLU A 175 -7.98 -1.09 9.96
N VAL A 176 -8.01 -1.90 11.01
CA VAL A 176 -8.61 -1.58 12.30
C VAL A 176 -7.54 -1.68 13.39
N PRO A 177 -7.32 -0.61 14.17
CA PRO A 177 -6.38 -0.65 15.28
C PRO A 177 -6.81 -1.65 16.34
N VAL A 178 -5.83 -2.38 16.90
CA VAL A 178 -5.99 -3.28 18.03
C VAL A 178 -5.18 -2.76 19.21
N THR A 179 -5.81 -2.69 20.37
CA THR A 179 -5.20 -2.21 21.61
C THR A 179 -5.24 -3.31 22.67
N ILE A 180 -4.13 -3.48 23.37
CA ILE A 180 -3.99 -4.42 24.48
C ILE A 180 -3.67 -3.61 25.74
N ALA A 181 -4.46 -3.77 26.81
CA ALA A 181 -4.23 -3.04 28.07
C ALA A 181 -3.00 -3.58 28.84
N GLU A 182 -2.71 -4.88 28.71
CA GLU A 182 -1.49 -5.51 29.22
C GLU A 182 -0.24 -4.95 28.51
N LYS A 183 0.80 -4.64 29.29
CA LYS A 183 2.08 -4.19 28.74
C LYS A 183 2.79 -5.33 28.00
N PRO A 184 3.49 -5.05 26.89
CA PRO A 184 4.39 -6.00 26.23
C PRO A 184 5.29 -6.73 27.21
N LYS A 185 5.46 -8.05 27.02
CA LYS A 185 6.35 -8.85 27.86
C LYS A 185 7.81 -8.67 27.49
N LYS A 186 8.08 -8.12 26.32
CA LYS A 186 9.41 -7.77 25.85
C LYS A 186 9.36 -6.42 25.17
N GLU A 187 10.10 -5.47 25.71
CA GLU A 187 10.52 -4.31 24.93
C GLU A 187 11.50 -4.82 23.88
N ILE A 188 11.11 -4.75 22.62
CA ILE A 188 12.05 -4.97 21.53
C ILE A 188 13.07 -3.85 21.64
N ASN A 189 14.34 -4.20 21.56
CA ASN A 189 15.44 -3.25 21.61
C ASN A 189 15.54 -2.53 20.26
N ARG A 190 14.45 -1.87 19.84
CA ARG A 190 14.46 -0.91 18.73
C ARG A 190 15.20 0.33 19.21
N SER A 191 15.80 1.06 18.29
CA SER A 191 16.53 2.28 18.65
C SER A 191 15.64 3.28 19.40
N GLU A 192 16.26 4.20 20.16
CA GLU A 192 15.55 5.13 21.06
C GLU A 192 14.47 5.99 20.37
N LYS A 193 14.54 6.13 19.04
CA LYS A 193 13.58 6.88 18.22
C LYS A 193 12.49 6.03 17.59
N ALA A 194 12.54 4.71 17.72
CA ALA A 194 11.52 3.84 17.16
C ALA A 194 10.19 4.03 17.93
N GLY A 195 9.11 4.15 17.17
CA GLY A 195 7.77 4.13 17.74
C GLY A 195 7.40 2.76 18.32
N GLU A 196 6.39 2.74 19.19
CA GLU A 196 5.77 1.50 19.63
C GLU A 196 5.15 0.75 18.44
N ARG A 197 5.16 -0.59 18.50
CA ARG A 197 4.51 -1.42 17.49
C ARG A 197 3.02 -1.11 17.46
N GLN A 198 2.50 -0.80 16.28
CA GLN A 198 1.07 -0.66 16.07
C GLN A 198 0.49 -2.02 15.68
N LEU A 199 -0.42 -2.54 16.50
CA LEU A 199 -1.15 -3.77 16.18
C LEU A 199 -2.42 -3.40 15.42
N THR A 200 -2.61 -4.01 14.26
CA THR A 200 -3.79 -3.79 13.42
C THR A 200 -4.35 -5.11 12.91
N THR A 201 -5.62 -5.11 12.53
CA THR A 201 -6.28 -6.24 11.84
C THR A 201 -7.07 -5.72 10.65
N SER A 202 -7.51 -6.62 9.78
CA SER A 202 -8.35 -6.30 8.64
C SER A 202 -9.81 -6.60 8.95
N LYS A 203 -10.71 -5.66 8.66
CA LYS A 203 -12.15 -5.88 8.74
C LYS A 203 -12.79 -5.80 7.36
N LYS A 204 -13.43 -6.90 6.95
CA LYS A 204 -14.24 -6.97 5.73
C LYS A 204 -15.68 -6.50 6.00
N THR A 205 -16.15 -5.54 5.21
CA THR A 205 -17.53 -5.05 5.16
C THR A 205 -18.08 -5.22 3.75
N LEU A 206 -19.31 -5.71 3.62
CA LEU A 206 -20.02 -5.76 2.33
C LEU A 206 -20.85 -4.49 2.15
N ASN A 207 -20.69 -3.80 1.02
CA ASN A 207 -21.50 -2.64 0.66
C ASN A 207 -22.32 -2.94 -0.59
N SER A 208 -23.65 -2.89 -0.47
CA SER A 208 -24.59 -3.26 -1.53
C SER A 208 -25.09 -2.06 -2.32
N ALA A 209 -25.75 -2.34 -3.45
CA ALA A 209 -26.31 -1.32 -4.33
C ALA A 209 -27.22 -0.33 -3.58
N GLY A 210 -26.92 0.96 -3.72
CA GLY A 210 -27.64 2.06 -3.05
C GLY A 210 -27.07 2.45 -1.69
N ASP A 211 -26.20 1.63 -1.09
CA ASP A 211 -25.56 1.94 0.17
C ASP A 211 -24.31 2.83 -0.02
N VAL A 212 -24.06 3.65 1.00
CA VAL A 212 -22.87 4.49 1.12
C VAL A 212 -22.02 3.97 2.26
N TYR A 213 -20.77 3.63 1.96
CA TYR A 213 -19.77 3.30 2.97
C TYR A 213 -18.74 4.42 3.09
N ILE A 214 -18.36 4.78 4.32
CA ILE A 214 -17.27 5.72 4.60
C ILE A 214 -16.29 5.01 5.53
N THR A 215 -15.01 5.01 5.16
CA THR A 215 -13.95 4.31 5.92
C THR A 215 -13.48 5.10 7.13
N ASN A 216 -12.73 4.42 8.02
CA ASN A 216 -12.23 4.95 9.29
C ASN A 216 -13.35 5.39 10.24
N GLU A 217 -14.49 4.70 10.18
CA GLU A 217 -15.58 4.79 11.17
C GLU A 217 -15.65 3.56 12.08
N VAL A 218 -14.81 2.55 11.81
CA VAL A 218 -14.73 1.36 12.64
C VAL A 218 -13.92 1.65 13.90
N PRO A 219 -14.49 1.42 15.10
CA PRO A 219 -13.78 1.63 16.33
C PRO A 219 -12.63 0.62 16.49
N ALA A 220 -11.58 1.04 17.19
CA ALA A 220 -10.49 0.15 17.58
C ALA A 220 -11.03 -1.04 18.39
N ILE A 221 -10.41 -2.20 18.21
CA ILE A 221 -10.72 -3.41 18.99
C ILE A 221 -9.81 -3.41 20.21
N GLY A 222 -10.40 -3.53 21.41
CA GLY A 222 -9.67 -3.57 22.68
C GLY A 222 -9.71 -4.95 23.31
N TYR A 223 -8.57 -5.39 23.83
CA TYR A 223 -8.45 -6.56 24.69
C TYR A 223 -7.75 -6.19 26.00
N GLU A 224 -8.13 -6.86 27.09
CA GLU A 224 -7.49 -6.65 28.40
C GLU A 224 -6.10 -7.28 28.45
N THR A 225 -5.93 -8.47 27.86
CA THR A 225 -4.68 -9.24 27.90
C THR A 225 -4.29 -9.80 26.53
N PHE A 226 -2.99 -10.11 26.34
CA PHE A 226 -2.53 -10.81 25.13
C PHE A 226 -3.20 -12.18 25.00
N LYS A 227 -3.46 -12.86 26.12
CA LYS A 227 -4.12 -14.16 26.13
C LYS A 227 -5.55 -14.06 25.59
N ASP A 228 -6.30 -13.02 25.97
CA ASP A 228 -7.67 -12.83 25.49
C ASP A 228 -7.69 -12.54 23.98
N ALA A 229 -6.76 -11.70 23.50
CA ALA A 229 -6.58 -11.44 22.08
C ALA A 229 -6.24 -12.71 21.31
N LEU A 230 -5.24 -13.49 21.75
CA LEU A 230 -4.84 -14.75 21.11
C LEU A 230 -6.01 -15.75 21.06
N ASN A 231 -6.73 -15.96 22.17
CA ASN A 231 -7.87 -16.88 22.19
C ASN A 231 -9.01 -16.46 21.25
N SER A 232 -9.19 -15.15 21.02
CA SER A 232 -10.22 -14.66 20.10
C SER A 232 -9.88 -14.92 18.63
N LEU A 233 -8.59 -15.07 18.30
CA LEU A 233 -8.08 -15.19 16.94
C LEU A 233 -7.78 -16.64 16.54
N ASP A 234 -7.21 -17.44 17.43
CA ASP A 234 -6.52 -18.70 17.09
C ASP A 234 -7.45 -19.75 16.45
N ASP A 235 -8.63 -20.01 17.00
CA ASP A 235 -9.53 -21.05 16.44
C ASP A 235 -10.27 -20.61 15.17
N GLY A 236 -10.51 -19.31 15.02
CA GLY A 236 -11.31 -18.75 13.92
C GLY A 236 -10.52 -18.61 12.62
N ILE A 237 -9.26 -18.17 12.70
CA ILE A 237 -8.45 -17.85 11.52
C ILE A 237 -8.05 -19.12 10.79
N TYR A 238 -7.49 -20.11 11.49
CA TYR A 238 -7.03 -21.36 10.84
C TYR A 238 -8.18 -22.18 10.24
N SER A 239 -9.38 -22.11 10.82
CA SER A 239 -10.57 -22.75 10.23
C SER A 239 -10.93 -22.10 8.88
N ARG A 240 -10.89 -20.76 8.81
CA ARG A 240 -11.16 -20.02 7.56
C ARG A 240 -10.07 -20.24 6.52
N ASP A 241 -8.82 -20.25 6.94
CA ASP A 241 -7.64 -20.52 6.13
C ASP A 241 -7.72 -21.87 5.39
N ASN A 242 -8.14 -22.93 6.10
CA ASN A 242 -8.33 -24.27 5.50
C ASN A 242 -9.42 -24.32 4.41
N ASN A 243 -10.28 -23.32 4.33
CA ASN A 243 -11.34 -23.22 3.33
C ASN A 243 -10.95 -22.31 2.14
N VAL A 244 -9.73 -21.78 2.10
CA VAL A 244 -9.25 -20.98 0.98
C VAL A 244 -9.01 -21.87 -0.23
N ASP A 245 -9.74 -21.62 -1.32
CA ASP A 245 -9.52 -22.27 -2.61
C ASP A 245 -8.57 -21.43 -3.48
N LEU A 246 -7.28 -21.78 -3.50
CA LEU A 246 -6.29 -21.10 -4.35
C LEU A 246 -6.49 -21.32 -5.85
N GLY A 247 -7.33 -22.27 -6.25
CA GLY A 247 -7.73 -22.47 -7.65
C GLY A 247 -8.80 -21.48 -8.12
N ASN A 248 -9.58 -20.94 -7.19
CA ASN A 248 -10.56 -19.89 -7.41
C ASN A 248 -10.58 -18.91 -6.21
N PRO A 249 -9.51 -18.09 -6.06
CA PRO A 249 -9.27 -17.33 -4.84
C PRO A 249 -10.30 -16.20 -4.61
N ASP A 250 -10.93 -16.19 -3.43
CA ASP A 250 -11.59 -14.99 -2.88
C ASP A 250 -10.49 -14.08 -2.32
N TYR A 251 -9.99 -13.18 -3.16
CA TYR A 251 -8.91 -12.27 -2.77
C TYR A 251 -9.27 -11.35 -1.61
N ALA A 252 -10.56 -11.02 -1.43
CA ALA A 252 -11.00 -10.23 -0.29
C ALA A 252 -10.89 -11.03 1.01
N LEU A 253 -11.23 -12.33 0.98
CA LEU A 253 -11.00 -13.22 2.11
C LEU A 253 -9.51 -13.41 2.39
N ILE A 254 -8.69 -13.61 1.35
CA ILE A 254 -7.24 -13.82 1.48
C ILE A 254 -6.57 -12.62 2.14
N GLU A 255 -6.92 -11.40 1.74
CA GLU A 255 -6.34 -10.20 2.34
C GLU A 255 -6.84 -9.93 3.77
N GLU A 256 -8.10 -10.28 4.06
CA GLU A 256 -8.60 -10.27 5.44
C GLU A 256 -7.83 -11.26 6.31
N LEU A 257 -7.55 -12.47 5.79
CA LEU A 257 -6.74 -13.47 6.49
C LEU A 257 -5.29 -13.02 6.65
N ALA A 258 -4.71 -12.32 5.67
CA ALA A 258 -3.36 -11.77 5.75
C ALA A 258 -3.22 -10.80 6.94
N GLY A 259 -4.16 -9.85 7.09
CA GLY A 259 -4.19 -8.93 8.23
C GLY A 259 -4.41 -9.65 9.57
N ASN A 260 -5.29 -10.66 9.60
CA ASN A 260 -5.52 -11.48 10.79
C ASN A 260 -4.28 -12.27 11.23
N PHE A 261 -3.57 -12.89 10.28
CA PHE A 261 -2.33 -13.61 10.55
C PHE A 261 -1.19 -12.66 10.95
N SER A 262 -1.13 -11.47 10.36
CA SER A 262 -0.18 -10.41 10.76
C SER A 262 -0.40 -10.02 12.23
N LEU A 263 -1.66 -9.78 12.63
CA LEU A 263 -2.01 -9.51 14.03
C LEU A 263 -1.61 -10.66 14.95
N LEU A 264 -1.95 -11.90 14.58
CA LEU A 264 -1.63 -13.09 15.38
C LEU A 264 -0.11 -13.19 15.62
N GLY A 265 0.69 -12.98 14.58
CA GLY A 265 2.14 -12.90 14.67
C GLY A 265 2.63 -11.76 15.56
N GLY A 266 2.08 -10.55 15.39
CA GLY A 266 2.40 -9.38 16.20
C GLY A 266 2.12 -9.60 17.70
N LEU A 267 0.99 -10.23 18.03
CA LEU A 267 0.64 -10.60 19.41
C LEU A 267 1.63 -11.62 20.00
N TYR A 268 2.03 -12.63 19.23
CA TYR A 268 3.05 -13.58 19.67
C TYR A 268 4.40 -12.90 19.93
N LEU A 269 4.81 -11.95 19.09
CA LEU A 269 6.04 -11.18 19.30
C LEU A 269 5.99 -10.31 20.57
N GLU A 270 4.90 -9.57 20.77
CA GLU A 270 4.68 -8.75 21.99
C GLU A 270 4.60 -9.60 23.27
N ASN A 271 4.20 -10.86 23.15
CA ASN A 271 4.09 -11.83 24.23
C ASN A 271 5.38 -12.65 24.47
N ASP A 272 6.52 -12.27 23.86
CA ASP A 272 7.83 -12.98 23.90
C ASP A 272 7.77 -14.43 23.41
N GLN A 273 6.99 -14.67 22.35
CA GLN A 273 6.83 -15.98 21.70
C GLN A 273 7.22 -15.93 20.21
N PRO A 274 8.46 -15.52 19.86
CA PRO A 274 8.86 -15.33 18.47
C PRO A 274 8.77 -16.61 17.64
N ASP A 275 9.07 -17.77 18.21
CA ASP A 275 8.98 -19.06 17.50
C ASP A 275 7.52 -19.35 17.07
N MET A 276 6.53 -18.94 17.88
CA MET A 276 5.09 -19.10 17.56
C MET A 276 4.60 -18.07 16.53
N ALA A 277 5.31 -16.94 16.39
CA ALA A 277 4.96 -15.89 15.45
C ALA A 277 5.34 -16.25 14.00
N ILE A 278 6.33 -17.13 13.78
CA ILE A 278 6.88 -17.41 12.45
C ILE A 278 5.80 -17.95 11.50
N ASP A 279 5.10 -19.01 11.88
CA ASP A 279 4.09 -19.64 11.01
C ASP A 279 2.96 -18.70 10.59
N PRO A 280 2.28 -17.97 11.49
CA PRO A 280 1.27 -17.00 11.07
C PRO A 280 1.88 -15.88 10.23
N LEU A 281 3.08 -15.38 10.55
CA LEU A 281 3.70 -14.31 9.75
C LEU A 281 4.09 -14.78 8.35
N ARG A 282 4.54 -16.03 8.17
CA ARG A 282 4.75 -16.61 6.83
C ARG A 282 3.45 -16.68 6.03
N LYS A 283 2.35 -17.09 6.65
CA LYS A 283 1.03 -17.08 5.99
C LYS A 283 0.60 -15.67 5.60
N ALA A 284 0.82 -14.70 6.48
CA ALA A 284 0.53 -13.30 6.18
C ALA A 284 1.34 -12.81 4.97
N THR A 285 2.66 -13.06 4.93
CA THR A 285 3.51 -12.68 3.80
C THR A 285 3.07 -13.36 2.51
N ASP A 286 2.79 -14.67 2.54
CA ASP A 286 2.37 -15.43 1.35
C ASP A 286 1.05 -14.89 0.76
N TYR A 287 0.10 -14.50 1.62
CA TYR A 287 -1.17 -13.92 1.20
C TYR A 287 -1.03 -12.50 0.69
N TYR A 288 -0.23 -11.66 1.34
CA TYR A 288 0.04 -10.31 0.87
C TYR A 288 0.82 -10.29 -0.45
N GLU A 289 1.76 -11.23 -0.67
CA GLU A 289 2.42 -11.41 -1.97
C GLU A 289 1.43 -11.79 -3.09
N LEU A 290 0.36 -12.50 -2.74
CA LEU A 290 -0.66 -12.90 -3.71
C LEU A 290 -1.59 -11.72 -4.09
N THR A 291 -1.89 -10.83 -3.15
CA THR A 291 -2.84 -9.73 -3.33
C THR A 291 -2.17 -8.42 -3.76
N ASP A 292 -1.08 -8.00 -3.12
CA ASP A 292 -0.39 -6.73 -3.39
C ASP A 292 1.13 -6.84 -3.11
N PRO A 293 1.92 -7.53 -3.95
CA PRO A 293 3.33 -7.83 -3.67
C PRO A 293 4.23 -6.60 -3.52
N GLU A 294 3.80 -5.44 -4.02
CA GLU A 294 4.54 -4.17 -3.92
C GLU A 294 3.94 -3.23 -2.85
N GLY A 295 2.93 -3.69 -2.11
CA GLY A 295 2.24 -2.93 -1.07
C GLY A 295 3.06 -2.75 0.20
N PHE A 296 2.83 -1.64 0.91
CA PHE A 296 3.46 -1.42 2.22
C PHE A 296 3.07 -2.48 3.26
N LEU A 297 1.85 -3.02 3.23
CA LEU A 297 1.45 -4.11 4.13
C LEU A 297 2.26 -5.41 3.89
N THR A 298 2.62 -5.68 2.63
CA THR A 298 3.51 -6.79 2.28
C THR A 298 4.90 -6.58 2.88
N LEU A 299 5.49 -5.40 2.70
CA LEU A 299 6.79 -5.06 3.27
C LEU A 299 6.77 -5.08 4.81
N GLU A 300 5.69 -4.60 5.43
CA GLU A 300 5.49 -4.65 6.87
C GLU A 300 5.41 -6.09 7.38
N SER A 301 4.63 -6.95 6.72
CA SER A 301 4.52 -8.36 7.09
C SER A 301 5.88 -9.07 6.99
N TYR A 302 6.71 -8.70 6.01
CA TYR A 302 8.08 -9.17 5.91
C TYR A 302 8.98 -8.66 7.04
N LEU A 303 8.79 -7.43 7.52
CA LEU A 303 9.52 -6.90 8.67
C LEU A 303 9.15 -7.65 9.95
N TYR A 304 7.86 -7.90 10.18
CA TYR A 304 7.41 -8.74 11.29
C TYR A 304 8.01 -10.14 11.22
N LEU A 305 7.95 -10.78 10.05
CA LEU A 305 8.52 -12.12 9.85
C LEU A 305 10.04 -12.12 10.09
N ALA A 306 10.76 -11.15 9.55
CA ALA A 306 12.20 -11.00 9.75
C ALA A 306 12.53 -10.85 11.24
N GLU A 307 11.76 -10.04 11.97
CA GLU A 307 11.90 -9.88 13.41
C GLU A 307 11.68 -11.21 14.16
N ALA A 308 10.61 -11.94 13.88
CA ALA A 308 10.33 -13.25 14.47
C ALA A 308 11.45 -14.25 14.23
N LEU A 309 11.95 -14.31 12.99
CA LEU A 309 13.03 -15.19 12.58
C LEU A 309 14.36 -14.85 13.29
N ILE A 310 14.69 -13.56 13.44
CA ILE A 310 15.89 -13.09 14.16
C ILE A 310 15.80 -13.36 15.66
N LEU A 311 14.61 -13.24 16.24
CA LEU A 311 14.38 -13.50 17.67
C LEU A 311 14.22 -15.00 17.99
N SER A 312 14.01 -15.85 16.99
CA SER A 312 13.88 -17.29 17.15
C SER A 312 15.16 -17.92 17.71
N LYS A 313 15.02 -19.07 18.37
CA LYS A 313 16.17 -19.79 18.94
C LYS A 313 16.99 -20.55 17.90
N ASP A 314 16.44 -20.80 16.71
CA ASP A 314 17.11 -21.50 15.61
C ASP A 314 18.02 -20.54 14.81
N GLU A 315 19.31 -20.87 14.70
CA GLU A 315 20.30 -20.07 13.95
C GLU A 315 20.03 -19.99 12.45
N ASN A 316 19.36 -21.00 11.87
CA ASN A 316 18.94 -20.96 10.47
C ASN A 316 17.89 -19.86 10.25
N ASN A 317 16.89 -19.81 11.13
CA ASN A 317 15.87 -18.76 11.12
C ASN A 317 16.52 -17.38 11.28
N LYS A 318 17.48 -17.23 12.21
CA LYS A 318 18.17 -15.94 12.37
C LYS A 318 18.87 -15.48 11.10
N THR A 319 19.52 -16.41 10.40
CA THR A 319 20.19 -16.12 9.13
C THR A 319 19.19 -15.71 8.06
N GLU A 320 18.07 -16.43 7.94
CA GLU A 320 16.97 -16.08 7.04
C GLU A 320 16.42 -14.69 7.33
N GLY A 321 16.07 -14.39 8.59
CA GLY A 321 15.54 -13.09 8.98
C GLY A 321 16.49 -11.92 8.67
N LYS A 322 17.80 -12.10 8.90
CA LYS A 322 18.81 -11.08 8.52
C LYS A 322 18.94 -10.90 7.00
N MET A 323 18.77 -11.96 6.22
CA MET A 323 18.72 -11.84 4.75
C MET A 323 17.47 -11.10 4.30
N SER A 324 16.30 -11.46 4.84
CA SER A 324 15.04 -10.78 4.56
C SER A 324 15.11 -9.28 4.88
N ALA A 325 15.63 -8.89 6.05
CA ALA A 325 15.81 -7.49 6.42
C ALA A 325 16.69 -6.73 5.41
N LYS A 326 17.77 -7.34 4.90
CA LYS A 326 18.63 -6.73 3.86
C LYS A 326 17.91 -6.53 2.53
N GLU A 327 17.08 -7.47 2.11
CA GLU A 327 16.29 -7.31 0.88
C GLU A 327 15.22 -6.23 1.02
N ILE A 328 14.59 -6.13 2.20
CA ILE A 328 13.65 -5.05 2.52
C ILE A 328 14.35 -3.69 2.44
N VAL A 329 15.54 -3.53 3.04
CA VAL A 329 16.34 -2.29 2.93
C VAL A 329 16.56 -1.90 1.47
N ARG A 330 17.06 -2.84 0.64
CA ARG A 330 17.33 -2.56 -0.79
C ARG A 330 16.07 -2.12 -1.54
N THR A 331 14.93 -2.74 -1.23
CA THR A 331 13.66 -2.45 -1.87
C THR A 331 13.17 -1.07 -1.47
N LEU A 332 13.17 -0.77 -0.17
CA LEU A 332 12.74 0.53 0.36
C LEU A 332 13.66 1.68 -0.06
N GLU A 333 14.99 1.50 -0.13
CA GLU A 333 15.91 2.54 -0.60
C GLU A 333 15.64 2.93 -2.07
N LYS A 334 15.27 1.95 -2.90
CA LYS A 334 14.86 2.22 -4.28
C LYS A 334 13.56 3.04 -4.33
N ILE A 335 12.54 2.62 -3.58
CA ILE A 335 11.25 3.31 -3.50
C ILE A 335 11.42 4.73 -2.91
N LEU A 336 12.29 4.88 -1.91
CA LEU A 336 12.62 6.16 -1.29
C LEU A 336 13.20 7.14 -2.32
N TYR A 337 14.15 6.69 -3.14
CA TYR A 337 14.77 7.53 -4.15
C TYR A 337 13.73 8.07 -5.16
N GLU A 338 12.83 7.21 -5.63
CA GLU A 338 11.75 7.56 -6.55
C GLU A 338 10.81 8.60 -5.92
N ASN A 339 10.35 8.37 -4.69
CA ASN A 339 9.45 9.30 -3.97
C ASN A 339 10.09 10.66 -3.66
N VAL A 340 11.38 10.71 -3.32
CA VAL A 340 12.08 11.99 -3.08
C VAL A 340 12.21 12.80 -4.37
N ASP A 341 12.39 12.15 -5.52
CA ASP A 341 12.40 12.82 -6.81
C ASP A 341 11.03 13.40 -7.17
N ASP A 342 9.96 12.64 -6.94
CA ASP A 342 8.57 13.08 -7.16
C ASP A 342 8.15 14.20 -6.20
N LEU A 343 8.52 14.13 -4.92
CA LEU A 343 8.30 15.20 -3.95
C LEU A 343 8.93 16.52 -4.43
N GLY A 344 10.15 16.44 -4.95
CA GLY A 344 10.87 17.58 -5.51
C GLY A 344 10.16 18.22 -6.71
N TYR A 345 9.43 17.42 -7.50
CA TYR A 345 8.59 17.92 -8.57
C TYR A 345 7.29 18.55 -8.04
N ALA A 346 6.57 17.86 -7.15
CA ALA A 346 5.31 18.33 -6.59
C ALA A 346 5.47 19.70 -5.91
N VAL A 347 6.53 19.86 -5.09
CA VAL A 347 6.86 21.15 -4.45
C VAL A 347 7.13 22.27 -5.46
N LYS A 348 7.84 21.98 -6.55
CA LYS A 348 8.16 23.01 -7.58
C LYS A 348 6.92 23.52 -8.31
N ASN A 349 5.91 22.67 -8.45
CA ASN A 349 4.66 23.03 -9.11
C ASN A 349 3.59 23.56 -8.14
N GLY A 350 3.87 23.62 -6.84
CA GLY A 350 2.88 24.00 -5.83
C GLY A 350 1.75 22.99 -5.68
N ASP A 351 1.99 21.73 -6.01
CA ASP A 351 0.99 20.66 -5.91
C ASP A 351 0.89 20.15 -4.47
N HIS A 352 0.13 20.86 -3.65
CA HIS A 352 0.06 20.61 -2.21
C HIS A 352 -0.56 19.26 -1.83
N ASP A 353 -1.46 18.72 -2.65
CA ASP A 353 -2.10 17.43 -2.37
C ASP A 353 -1.13 16.29 -2.67
N LEU A 354 -0.46 16.35 -3.83
CA LEU A 354 0.56 15.37 -4.17
C LEU A 354 1.76 15.42 -3.21
N VAL A 355 2.12 16.61 -2.72
CA VAL A 355 3.13 16.75 -1.65
C VAL A 355 2.72 16.04 -0.38
N TRP A 356 1.44 16.13 0.01
CA TRP A 356 0.94 15.48 1.21
C TRP A 356 0.92 13.95 1.05
N ASP A 357 0.43 13.45 -0.10
CA ASP A 357 0.41 12.02 -0.41
C ASP A 357 1.82 11.42 -0.39
N ILE A 358 2.77 12.03 -1.11
CA ILE A 358 4.16 11.52 -1.17
C ILE A 358 4.83 11.57 0.21
N LYS A 359 4.50 12.56 1.05
CA LYS A 359 5.05 12.62 2.41
C LYS A 359 4.56 11.48 3.29
N ASP A 360 3.29 11.09 3.22
CA ASP A 360 2.75 9.96 3.99
C ASP A 360 3.46 8.65 3.60
N ASP A 361 3.71 8.46 2.29
CA ASP A 361 4.53 7.34 1.79
C ASP A 361 5.97 7.41 2.32
N LEU A 362 6.59 8.60 2.31
CA LEU A 362 7.96 8.80 2.80
C LEU A 362 8.09 8.55 4.31
N VAL A 363 7.10 8.92 5.13
CA VAL A 363 7.06 8.57 6.56
C VAL A 363 7.11 7.05 6.71
N THR A 364 6.21 6.34 6.03
CA THR A 364 6.13 4.87 6.10
C THR A 364 7.43 4.21 5.63
N ILE A 365 8.01 4.66 4.52
CA ILE A 365 9.27 4.14 3.98
C ILE A 365 10.42 4.35 4.98
N CYS A 366 10.49 5.54 5.58
CA CYS A 366 11.53 5.86 6.56
C CYS A 366 11.37 5.06 7.86
N ASP A 367 10.15 4.89 8.38
CA ASP A 367 9.90 4.04 9.56
C ASP A 367 10.30 2.59 9.31
N TYR A 368 9.96 2.06 8.13
CA TYR A 368 10.30 0.68 7.74
C TYR A 368 11.80 0.49 7.52
N LEU A 369 12.49 1.49 6.96
CA LEU A 369 13.94 1.49 6.86
C LEU A 369 14.58 1.51 8.26
N GLY A 370 14.09 2.38 9.14
CA GLY A 370 14.53 2.44 10.54
C GLY A 370 14.45 1.07 11.21
N TRP A 371 13.30 0.40 11.08
CA TRP A 371 13.08 -0.93 11.65
C TRP A 371 13.98 -1.98 11.01
N ALA A 372 14.11 -2.00 9.67
CA ALA A 372 14.98 -2.95 8.99
C ALA A 372 16.45 -2.82 9.42
N TYR A 373 16.94 -1.59 9.64
CA TYR A 373 18.29 -1.35 10.14
C TYR A 373 18.45 -1.71 11.62
N ASP A 374 17.43 -1.52 12.46
CA ASP A 374 17.44 -2.02 13.85
C ASP A 374 17.57 -3.55 13.88
N LEU A 375 16.87 -4.27 13.00
CA LEU A 375 16.99 -5.74 12.86
C LEU A 375 18.40 -6.19 12.42
N LEU A 376 19.16 -5.30 11.79
CA LEU A 376 20.54 -5.55 11.34
C LEU A 376 21.59 -5.04 12.34
N ASP A 377 21.17 -4.61 13.53
CA ASP A 377 22.03 -4.03 14.57
C ASP A 377 22.73 -2.71 14.12
N GLU A 378 22.16 -2.00 13.14
CA GLU A 378 22.68 -0.72 12.59
C GLU A 378 21.97 0.51 13.17
N THR A 379 21.94 0.60 14.51
CA THR A 379 21.18 1.62 15.28
C THR A 379 21.43 3.08 14.87
N GLY A 380 22.66 3.42 14.46
CA GLY A 380 22.98 4.77 13.97
C GLY A 380 22.20 5.11 12.70
N THR A 381 22.18 4.20 11.73
CA THR A 381 21.42 4.34 10.49
C THR A 381 19.92 4.29 10.75
N ALA A 382 19.47 3.43 11.65
CA ALA A 382 18.06 3.34 12.03
C ALA A 382 17.54 4.68 12.58
N ASN A 383 18.26 5.29 13.52
CA ASN A 383 17.93 6.60 14.10
C ASN A 383 17.89 7.74 13.07
N GLU A 384 18.72 7.70 12.03
CA GLU A 384 18.66 8.65 10.92
C GLU A 384 17.31 8.54 10.20
N TYR A 385 16.86 7.33 9.89
CA TYR A 385 15.61 7.10 9.18
C TYR A 385 14.38 7.43 10.02
N TYR A 386 14.33 7.06 11.30
CA TYR A 386 13.24 7.49 12.18
C TYR A 386 13.15 9.01 12.30
N GLN A 387 14.30 9.71 12.35
CA GLN A 387 14.28 11.17 12.31
C GLN A 387 13.73 11.72 10.99
N PHE A 388 14.05 11.10 9.85
CA PHE A 388 13.47 11.52 8.58
C PHE A 388 11.95 11.33 8.54
N ALA A 389 11.43 10.26 9.13
CA ALA A 389 9.98 10.07 9.28
C ALA A 389 9.34 11.19 10.13
N GLU A 390 9.97 11.58 11.24
CA GLU A 390 9.54 12.75 12.04
C GLU A 390 9.59 14.06 11.22
N GLU A 391 10.63 14.27 10.42
CA GLU A 391 10.76 15.48 9.59
C GLU A 391 9.70 15.55 8.48
N TYR A 392 9.28 14.41 7.92
CA TYR A 392 8.21 14.37 6.92
C TYR A 392 6.81 14.52 7.52
N SER A 393 6.59 14.10 8.76
CA SER A 393 5.29 14.16 9.44
C SER A 393 4.94 15.54 10.04
N ASN A 394 5.95 16.36 10.36
CA ASN A 394 5.77 17.64 11.07
C ASN A 394 5.45 18.87 10.19
N ASP A 395 5.38 18.71 8.86
CA ASP A 395 5.10 19.77 7.87
C ASP A 395 3.87 19.41 7.02
#